data_AF-A0A9P6CQX2-F1
#
_entry.id   AF-A0A9P6CQX2-F1
#
_cell.length_a   1.000
_cell.length_b   1.000
_cell.length_c   1.000
_cell.angle_alpha   90.00
_cell.angle_beta   90.00
_cell.angle_gamma   90.00
#
_symmetry.space_group_name_H-M   'P 1'
#
loop_
_entity.id
_entity.type
_entity.pdbx_description
1 polymer ?
#
loop_
_entity_poly.entity_id
_entity_poly.type
_entity_poly.pdbx_seq_one_letter_code
_entity_poly.pdbx_strand_id
1 'polypeptide(L)'
;MATNRVDSWIEDRRTAGVVRWERVREEERKEREREERERDRCVVCMTEGREVICWPCRCLAMCNPCREALAAQSAASTHRCPCCRRGVDGFSRIYVP
;
A
#
# COMPACT_ATOMS: atom_id res chain seq x y z
N MET A 1 7.81 -4.11 54.83
CA MET A 1 8.22 -5.14 53.86
C MET A 1 8.98 -4.42 52.76
N ALA A 2 10.31 -4.43 52.82
CA ALA A 2 11.17 -3.70 51.88
C ALA A 2 11.34 -4.55 50.62
N THR A 3 10.89 -4.07 49.47
CA THR A 3 11.28 -4.66 48.19
C THR A 3 12.79 -4.48 48.07
N ASN A 4 13.52 -5.57 47.86
CA ASN A 4 14.98 -5.51 47.86
C ASN A 4 15.44 -4.80 46.58
N ARG A 5 16.49 -3.99 46.66
CA ARG A 5 16.99 -3.14 45.55
C ARG A 5 17.29 -3.92 44.26
N VAL A 6 17.51 -5.22 44.39
CA VAL A 6 17.71 -6.17 43.28
C VAL A 6 16.39 -6.50 42.56
N ASP A 7 15.28 -6.65 43.29
CA ASP A 7 13.96 -6.98 42.71
C ASP A 7 13.43 -5.83 41.86
N SER A 8 13.55 -4.59 42.34
CA SER A 8 13.15 -3.40 41.58
C SER A 8 13.98 -3.24 40.30
N TRP A 9 15.27 -3.59 40.34
CA TRP A 9 16.16 -3.56 39.17
C TRP A 9 15.78 -4.62 38.12
N ILE A 10 15.32 -5.79 38.57
CA ILE A 10 14.86 -6.87 37.69
C ILE A 10 13.52 -6.48 37.03
N GLU A 11 12.60 -5.87 37.79
CA GLU A 11 11.32 -5.37 37.28
C GLU A 11 11.50 -4.22 36.28
N ASP A 12 12.38 -3.26 36.57
CA ASP A 12 12.74 -2.20 35.63
C ASP A 12 13.31 -2.75 34.32
N ARG A 13 14.19 -3.76 34.39
CA ARG A 13 14.76 -4.42 33.21
C ARG A 13 13.72 -5.23 32.42
N ARG A 14 12.76 -5.87 33.10
CA ARG A 14 11.65 -6.58 32.45
C ARG A 14 10.73 -5.59 31.73
N THR A 15 10.37 -4.50 32.40
CA THR A 15 9.53 -3.43 31.86
C THR A 15 10.21 -2.77 30.67
N ALA A 16 11.49 -2.42 30.79
CA ALA A 16 12.29 -1.90 29.67
C ALA A 16 12.37 -2.90 28.50
N GLY A 17 12.43 -4.20 28.80
CA GLY A 17 12.33 -5.27 27.81
C GLY A 17 11.00 -5.26 27.07
N VAL A 18 9.87 -5.23 27.79
CA VAL A 18 8.51 -5.18 27.22
C VAL A 18 8.32 -3.94 26.34
N VAL A 19 8.66 -2.75 26.85
CA VAL A 19 8.56 -1.48 26.11
C VAL A 19 9.38 -1.51 24.81
N ARG A 20 10.57 -2.12 24.85
CA ARG A 20 11.39 -2.32 23.65
C ARG A 20 10.68 -3.20 22.62
N TRP A 21 10.08 -4.32 23.04
CA TRP A 21 9.37 -5.22 22.13
C TRP A 21 8.09 -4.61 21.55
N GLU A 22 7.37 -3.80 22.31
CA GLU A 22 6.20 -3.06 21.82
C GLU A 22 6.58 -2.07 20.73
N ARG A 23 7.68 -1.32 20.92
CA ARG A 23 8.21 -0.40 19.89
C ARG A 23 8.56 -1.14 18.60
N VAL A 24 9.29 -2.26 18.71
CA VAL A 24 9.64 -3.08 17.54
C VAL A 24 8.39 -3.56 16.81
N ARG A 25 7.38 -4.07 17.54
CA ARG A 25 6.12 -4.50 16.92
C ARG A 25 5.36 -3.38 16.24
N GLU A 26 5.37 -2.18 16.82
CA GLU A 26 4.73 -1.02 16.21
C GLU A 26 5.44 -0.58 14.93
N GLU A 27 6.77 -0.60 14.92
CA GLU A 27 7.59 -0.32 13.74
C GLU A 27 7.34 -1.35 12.63
N GLU A 28 7.34 -2.64 12.96
CA GLU A 28 7.00 -3.72 12.01
C GLU A 28 5.59 -3.55 11.43
N ARG A 29 4.61 -3.17 12.25
CA ARG A 29 3.24 -2.88 11.78
C ARG A 29 3.23 -1.70 10.81
N LYS A 30 3.89 -0.59 11.16
CA LYS A 30 4.00 0.60 10.31
C LYS A 30 4.71 0.29 9.00
N GLU A 31 5.74 -0.54 9.02
CA GLU A 31 6.46 -0.97 7.83
C GLU A 31 5.56 -1.81 6.92
N ARG A 32 4.82 -2.78 7.47
CA ARG A 32 3.83 -3.56 6.71
C ARG A 32 2.75 -2.68 6.08
N GLU A 33 2.18 -1.74 6.84
CA GLU A 33 1.20 -0.79 6.32
C GLU A 33 1.79 0.08 5.19
N ARG A 34 3.06 0.48 5.32
CA ARG A 34 3.76 1.25 4.29
C ARG A 34 3.99 0.41 3.03
N GLU A 35 4.43 -0.84 3.17
CA GLU A 35 4.60 -1.77 2.06
C GLU A 35 3.28 -2.07 1.35
N GLU A 36 2.19 -2.28 2.08
CA GLU A 36 0.85 -2.48 1.50
C GLU A 36 0.42 -1.23 0.70
N ARG A 37 0.56 -0.04 1.30
CA ARG A 37 0.29 1.23 0.60
C ARG A 37 1.14 1.41 -0.65
N GLU A 38 2.37 0.92 -0.67
CA GLU A 38 3.26 0.95 -1.85
C GLU A 38 2.83 -0.09 -2.91
N ARG A 39 2.42 -1.29 -2.48
CA ARG A 39 1.92 -2.35 -3.36
C ARG A 39 0.63 -1.96 -4.07
N ASP A 40 -0.18 -1.08 -3.49
CA ASP A 40 -1.47 -0.66 -4.05
C ASP A 40 -1.39 0.59 -4.94
N ARG A 41 -0.19 1.16 -5.14
CA ARG A 41 -0.03 2.37 -5.95
C ARG A 41 -0.23 2.13 -7.43
N CYS A 42 -0.84 3.10 -8.08
CA CYS A 42 -0.92 3.24 -9.52
C CYS A 42 0.46 3.08 -10.14
N VAL A 43 0.59 2.16 -11.12
CA VAL A 43 1.89 1.87 -11.76
C VAL A 43 2.39 3.01 -12.65
N VAL A 44 1.55 4.03 -12.87
CA VAL A 44 1.85 5.19 -13.73
C VAL A 44 2.39 6.35 -12.89
N CYS A 45 1.65 6.80 -11.86
CA CYS A 45 2.06 7.96 -11.05
C CYS A 45 2.79 7.61 -9.75
N MET A 46 2.68 6.37 -9.26
CA MET A 46 3.25 5.94 -7.97
C MET A 46 2.85 6.81 -6.76
N THR A 47 1.71 7.49 -6.84
CA THR A 47 1.20 8.37 -5.78
C THR A 47 -0.15 7.88 -5.26
N GLU A 48 -1.13 7.76 -6.16
CA GLU A 48 -2.51 7.37 -5.83
C GLU A 48 -2.69 5.85 -5.86
N GLY A 49 -3.71 5.35 -5.16
CA GLY A 49 -4.11 3.93 -5.20
C GLY A 49 -4.71 3.51 -6.55
N ARG A 50 -4.68 2.22 -6.85
CA ARG A 50 -5.32 1.65 -8.05
C ARG A 50 -6.82 1.57 -7.85
N GLU A 51 -7.58 2.11 -8.79
CA GLU A 51 -9.06 2.07 -8.75
C GLU A 51 -9.68 1.80 -10.14
N VAL A 52 -8.86 1.62 -11.18
CA VAL A 52 -9.33 1.40 -12.57
C VAL A 52 -8.93 0.02 -13.10
N ILE A 53 -9.93 -0.74 -13.52
CA ILE A 53 -9.78 -2.00 -14.25
C ILE A 53 -9.73 -1.74 -15.76
N CYS A 54 -8.75 -2.33 -16.44
CA CYS A 54 -8.65 -2.33 -17.91
C CYS A 54 -9.32 -3.59 -18.50
N TRP A 55 -10.26 -3.43 -19.42
CA TRP A 55 -10.91 -4.54 -20.13
C TRP A 55 -10.29 -4.75 -21.52
N PRO A 56 -10.11 -6.00 -21.99
CA PRO A 56 -10.59 -7.27 -21.42
C PRO A 56 -9.58 -7.97 -20.48
N CYS A 57 -8.38 -7.40 -20.29
CA CYS A 57 -7.31 -8.04 -19.51
C CYS A 57 -7.56 -8.15 -18.00
N ARG A 58 -8.51 -7.37 -17.46
CA ARG A 58 -8.87 -7.26 -16.04
C ARG A 58 -7.73 -6.82 -15.11
N CYS A 59 -6.71 -6.16 -15.65
CA CYS A 59 -5.65 -5.59 -14.83
C CYS A 59 -6.17 -4.37 -14.05
N LEU A 60 -6.03 -4.38 -12.72
CA LEU A 60 -6.19 -3.23 -11.85
C LEU A 60 -4.84 -2.51 -11.74
N ALA A 61 -4.61 -1.54 -12.62
CA ALA A 61 -3.25 -1.02 -12.86
C ALA A 61 -3.07 0.45 -12.50
N MET A 62 -4.13 1.27 -12.53
CA MET A 62 -3.99 2.72 -12.43
C MET A 62 -5.09 3.40 -11.62
N CYS A 63 -4.82 4.64 -11.22
CA CYS A 63 -5.79 5.55 -10.63
C CYS A 63 -6.64 6.25 -11.70
N ASN A 64 -7.76 6.85 -11.31
CA ASN A 64 -8.64 7.57 -12.22
C ASN A 64 -7.97 8.78 -12.92
N PRO A 65 -7.14 9.61 -12.25
CA PRO A 65 -6.41 10.68 -12.92
C PRO A 65 -5.49 10.20 -14.05
N CYS A 66 -4.76 9.10 -13.84
CA CYS A 66 -3.89 8.53 -14.89
C CYS A 66 -4.69 7.95 -16.06
N ARG A 67 -5.87 7.37 -15.79
CA ARG A 67 -6.79 6.93 -16.85
C ARG A 67 -7.24 8.11 -17.72
N GLU A 68 -7.62 9.23 -17.11
CA GLU A 68 -8.07 10.42 -17.83
C GLU A 68 -6.96 11.02 -18.69
N ALA A 69 -5.74 11.09 -18.16
CA ALA A 69 -4.58 11.53 -18.93
C ALA A 69 -4.30 10.61 -20.14
N LEU A 70 -4.42 9.29 -19.97
CA LEU A 70 -4.25 8.32 -21.05
C LEU A 70 -5.32 8.48 -22.15
N ALA A 71 -6.57 8.70 -21.73
CA ALA A 71 -7.70 8.94 -22.63
C ALA A 71 -7.55 10.26 -23.42
N ALA A 72 -6.97 11.29 -22.82
CA ALA A 72 -6.74 12.58 -23.48
C ALA A 72 -5.60 12.55 -24.51
N GLN A 73 -4.61 11.67 -24.35
CA GLN A 73 -3.40 11.63 -25.19
C GLN A 73 -3.53 10.78 -26.46
N SER A 74 -4.49 9.86 -26.52
CA SER A 74 -4.58 8.89 -27.62
C SER A 74 -6.02 8.55 -27.96
N ALA A 75 -6.27 8.18 -29.23
CA ALA A 75 -7.55 7.66 -29.65
C ALA A 75 -7.88 6.35 -28.91
N ALA A 76 -9.16 6.13 -28.62
CA ALA A 76 -9.65 4.99 -27.85
C ALA A 76 -9.15 3.63 -28.38
N SER A 77 -9.07 3.48 -29.72
CA SER A 77 -8.60 2.27 -30.39
C SER A 77 -7.12 1.92 -30.13
N THR A 78 -6.34 2.86 -29.62
CA THR A 78 -4.88 2.72 -29.43
C THR A 78 -4.50 2.53 -27.96
N HIS A 79 -5.47 2.58 -27.05
CA HIS A 79 -5.19 2.36 -25.63
C HIS A 79 -4.62 0.97 -25.38
N ARG A 80 -3.54 0.91 -24.61
CA ARG A 80 -2.91 -0.32 -24.16
C ARG A 80 -2.80 -0.32 -22.65
N CYS A 81 -3.04 -1.48 -22.05
CA CYS A 81 -2.92 -1.64 -20.61
C CYS A 81 -1.46 -1.44 -20.18
N PRO A 82 -1.14 -0.52 -19.25
CA PRO A 82 0.24 -0.33 -18.79
C PRO A 82 0.85 -1.55 -18.08
N CYS A 83 0.00 -2.46 -17.58
CA CYS A 83 0.44 -3.68 -16.88
C CYS A 83 0.79 -4.81 -17.86
N CYS A 84 -0.12 -5.18 -18.76
CA CYS A 84 0.03 -6.35 -19.64
C CYS A 84 0.18 -6.03 -21.14
N ARG A 85 0.14 -4.74 -21.51
CA ARG A 85 0.25 -4.21 -22.89
C ARG A 85 -0.81 -4.67 -23.89
N ARG A 86 -1.82 -5.43 -23.44
CA ARG A 86 -3.01 -5.78 -24.26
C ARG A 86 -3.81 -4.52 -24.59
N GLY A 87 -4.47 -4.51 -25.75
CA GLY A 87 -5.42 -3.46 -26.13
C GLY A 87 -6.52 -3.30 -25.07
N VAL A 88 -6.97 -2.06 -24.86
CA VAL A 88 -8.00 -1.74 -23.87
C VAL A 88 -9.25 -1.26 -24.59
N ASP A 89 -10.33 -2.02 -24.42
CA ASP A 89 -11.62 -1.73 -25.03
C ASP A 89 -12.46 -0.82 -24.12
N GLY A 90 -12.15 -0.79 -22.83
CA GLY A 90 -12.85 0.03 -21.85
C GLY A 90 -12.22 0.03 -20.47
N PHE A 91 -12.67 0.98 -19.65
CA PHE A 91 -12.21 1.18 -18.27
C PHE A 91 -13.40 1.11 -17.31
N SER A 92 -13.23 0.49 -16.14
CA SER A 92 -14.21 0.51 -15.06
C SER A 92 -13.56 1.03 -13.79
N ARG A 93 -14.22 1.97 -13.11
CA ARG A 93 -13.81 2.43 -11.78
C ARG A 93 -14.42 1.53 -10.72
N ILE A 94 -13.62 1.11 -9.75
CA ILE A 94 -14.06 0.33 -8.60
C ILE A 94 -13.75 1.09 -7.31
N TYR A 95 -14.56 0.84 -6.29
CA TYR A 95 -14.30 1.29 -4.94
C TYR A 95 -13.73 0.12 -4.13
N VAL A 96 -12.51 0.31 -3.60
CA VAL A 96 -11.89 -0.63 -2.66
C VAL A 96 -12.07 -0.06 -1.25
N PRO A 97 -12.90 -0.69 -0.40
CA PRO A 97 -13.17 -0.22 0.96
C PRO A 97 -11.98 -0.42 1.91
#